data_AF-A0A542YNV4-F1
#
_entry.id   AF-A0A542YNV4-F1
#
_cell.length_a   1.000
_cell.length_b   1.000
_cell.length_c   1.000
_cell.angle_alpha   90.00
_cell.angle_beta   90.00
_cell.angle_gamma   90.00
#
_symmetry.space_group_name_H-M   'P 1'
#
loop_
_entity.id
_entity.type
_entity.pdbx_description
1 polymer ?
#
loop_
_entity_poly.entity_id
_entity_poly.type
_entity_poly.pdbx_seq_one_letter_code
_entity_poly.pdbx_strand_id
1 'polypeptide(L)'
;MSLNIKNQRVHDLAREAARRTGTTKTSAIEAALDQYLAGLDAPAAREQRRARVEAVLADIDLRLSDADRAALRRDLEDLYDDQGLPT
;
A
#
# COMPACT_ATOMS: atom_id res chain seq x y z
N MET A 1 -30.11 -10.97 5.85
CA MET A 1 -30.52 -11.32 4.47
C MET A 1 -29.96 -12.70 4.12
N SER A 2 -30.61 -13.48 3.24
CA SER A 2 -30.15 -14.82 2.85
C SER A 2 -29.44 -14.81 1.50
N LEU A 3 -28.17 -15.21 1.47
CA LEU A 3 -27.40 -15.47 0.25
C LEU A 3 -27.53 -16.95 -0.12
N ASN A 4 -28.07 -17.27 -1.30
CA ASN A 4 -28.19 -18.65 -1.78
C ASN A 4 -27.17 -18.94 -2.88
N ILE A 5 -26.18 -19.78 -2.57
CA ILE A 5 -25.16 -20.22 -3.52
C ILE A 5 -25.49 -21.66 -3.91
N LYS A 6 -25.75 -21.95 -5.19
CA LYS A 6 -26.09 -23.31 -5.66
C LYS A 6 -24.88 -24.13 -6.10
N ASN A 7 -23.67 -23.56 -6.04
CA ASN A 7 -22.45 -24.21 -6.47
C ASN A 7 -21.87 -25.10 -5.36
N GLN A 8 -21.77 -26.41 -5.59
CA GLN A 8 -21.28 -27.39 -4.62
C GLN A 8 -19.85 -27.09 -4.15
N ARG A 9 -18.95 -26.71 -5.07
CA ARG A 9 -17.56 -26.39 -4.74
C ARG A 9 -17.46 -25.23 -3.75
N VAL A 10 -18.32 -24.22 -3.88
CA VAL A 10 -18.33 -23.08 -2.96
C VAL A 10 -18.80 -23.50 -1.56
N HIS A 11 -19.78 -24.41 -1.46
CA HIS A 11 -20.18 -24.98 -0.18
C HIS A 11 -19.07 -25.74 0.51
N ASP A 12 -18.31 -26.52 -0.26
CA ASP A 12 -17.20 -27.32 0.27
C ASP A 12 -16.06 -26.41 0.76
N LEU A 13 -15.71 -25.37 -0.02
CA LEU A 13 -14.74 -24.35 0.37
C LEU A 13 -15.19 -23.60 1.63
N ALA A 14 -16.44 -23.15 1.70
CA ALA A 14 -16.96 -22.44 2.86
C ALA A 14 -17.00 -23.33 4.11
N ARG A 15 -17.34 -24.62 3.96
CA ARG A 15 -17.29 -25.60 5.04
C ARG A 15 -15.86 -25.80 5.55
N GLU A 16 -14.91 -25.97 4.64
CA GLU A 16 -13.52 -26.21 5.02
C GLU A 16 -12.86 -24.98 5.65
N ALA A 17 -13.14 -23.78 5.11
CA ALA A 17 -12.69 -22.53 5.69
C ALA A 17 -13.20 -22.38 7.13
N ALA A 18 -14.52 -22.49 7.32
CA ALA A 18 -15.17 -22.45 8.64
C ALA A 18 -14.57 -23.46 9.64
N ARG A 19 -14.30 -24.70 9.18
CA ARG A 19 -13.70 -25.75 10.01
C ARG A 19 -12.29 -25.38 10.46
N ARG A 20 -11.47 -24.80 9.58
CA ARG A 20 -10.08 -24.42 9.89
C ARG A 20 -9.98 -23.17 10.76
N THR A 21 -10.91 -22.23 10.60
CA THR A 21 -10.92 -20.96 11.34
C THR A 21 -11.73 -21.02 12.63
N GLY A 22 -12.51 -22.09 12.85
CA GLY A 22 -13.42 -22.20 13.99
C GLY A 22 -14.60 -21.22 13.91
N THR A 23 -14.97 -20.77 12.70
CA THR A 23 -16.04 -19.78 12.49
C THR A 23 -17.25 -20.41 11.80
N THR A 24 -18.32 -19.63 11.60
CA THR A 24 -19.44 -20.06 10.74
C THR A 24 -19.04 -20.00 9.26
N LYS A 25 -19.76 -20.73 8.40
CA LYS A 25 -19.59 -20.63 6.93
C LYS A 25 -19.84 -19.21 6.43
N THR A 26 -20.83 -18.52 7.00
CA THR A 26 -21.16 -17.15 6.64
C THR A 26 -20.00 -16.22 6.99
N SER A 27 -19.47 -16.29 8.22
CA SER A 27 -18.34 -15.47 8.65
C SER A 27 -17.07 -15.76 7.85
N ALA A 28 -16.85 -17.02 7.45
CA ALA A 28 -15.72 -17.39 6.60
C ALA A 28 -15.84 -16.81 5.18
N ILE A 29 -17.05 -16.80 4.62
CA ILE A 29 -17.32 -16.16 3.32
C ILE A 29 -17.16 -14.65 3.42
N GLU A 30 -17.70 -14.03 4.48
CA GLU A 30 -17.57 -12.60 4.74
C GLU A 30 -16.11 -12.16 4.81
N ALA A 31 -15.30 -12.83 5.65
CA ALA A 31 -13.88 -12.53 5.76
C ALA A 31 -13.12 -12.69 4.43
N ALA A 32 -13.47 -13.71 3.63
CA ALA A 32 -12.85 -13.92 2.32
C ALA A 32 -13.22 -12.81 1.32
N LEU A 33 -14.46 -12.33 1.36
CA LEU A 33 -14.91 -11.21 0.52
C LEU A 33 -14.26 -9.90 0.95
N ASP A 34 -14.18 -9.61 2.25
CA ASP A 34 -13.49 -8.43 2.77
C ASP A 34 -12.03 -8.40 2.33
N GLN A 35 -11.32 -9.53 2.48
CA GLN A 35 -9.94 -9.65 2.04
C GLN A 35 -9.80 -9.46 0.52
N TYR A 36 -10.72 -10.02 -0.26
CA TYR A 36 -10.72 -9.86 -1.71
C TYR A 36 -10.93 -8.41 -2.13
N LEU A 37 -11.92 -7.72 -1.53
CA LEU A 37 -12.22 -6.31 -1.80
C LEU A 37 -11.07 -5.40 -1.37
N ALA A 38 -10.50 -5.60 -0.18
CA ALA A 38 -9.33 -4.86 0.28
C ALA A 38 -8.12 -5.03 -0.67
N GLY A 39 -7.96 -6.23 -1.26
CA GLY A 39 -6.95 -6.50 -2.28
C GLY A 39 -7.18 -5.73 -3.59
N LEU A 40 -8.44 -5.46 -3.96
CA LEU A 40 -8.79 -4.65 -5.13
C LEU A 40 -8.56 -3.15 -4.91
N ASP A 41 -8.65 -2.68 -3.67
CA ASP A 41 -8.39 -1.28 -3.31
C ASP A 41 -6.88 -0.97 -3.17
N ALA A 42 -6.05 -1.99 -2.92
CA ALA A 42 -4.61 -1.81 -2.71
C ALA A 42 -3.85 -1.16 -3.89
N PRO A 43 -4.13 -1.46 -5.17
CA PRO A 43 -3.53 -0.76 -6.31
C PRO A 43 -3.90 0.73 -6.35
N ALA A 44 -5.17 1.06 -6.10
CA ALA A 44 -5.63 2.44 -6.06
C ALA A 44 -5.00 3.23 -4.91
N ALA A 45 -4.90 2.60 -3.72
CA ALA A 45 -4.21 3.20 -2.57
C ALA A 45 -2.71 3.40 -2.82
N ARG A 46 -2.04 2.45 -3.49
CA ARG A 46 -0.63 2.60 -3.89
C ARG A 46 -0.44 3.73 -4.91
N GLU A 47 -1.30 3.82 -5.91
CA GLU A 47 -1.25 4.87 -6.92
C GLU A 47 -1.49 6.24 -6.27
N GLN A 48 -2.50 6.35 -5.39
CA GLN A 48 -2.80 7.58 -4.67
C GLN A 48 -1.64 7.99 -3.74
N ARG A 49 -0.98 7.03 -3.09
CA ARG A 49 0.24 7.30 -2.30
C ARG A 49 1.39 7.78 -3.19
N ARG A 50 1.59 7.18 -4.36
CA ARG A 50 2.62 7.61 -5.32
C ARG A 50 2.35 9.02 -5.82
N ALA A 51 1.13 9.30 -6.26
CA ALA A 51 0.71 10.63 -6.70
C ALA A 51 0.90 11.69 -5.62
N ARG A 52 0.66 11.35 -4.34
CA ARG A 52 0.92 12.27 -3.22
C ARG A 52 2.41 12.56 -3.04
N VAL A 53 3.28 11.56 -3.17
CA VAL A 53 4.74 11.75 -3.09
C VAL A 53 5.21 12.61 -4.26
N GLU A 54 4.75 12.32 -5.49
CA GLU A 54 5.10 13.10 -6.68
C GLU A 54 4.65 14.56 -6.55
N ALA A 55 3.46 14.82 -6.00
CA ALA A 55 2.99 16.18 -5.76
C ALA A 55 3.87 16.96 -4.76
N VAL A 56 4.35 16.30 -3.70
CA VAL A 56 5.27 16.92 -2.74
C VAL A 56 6.63 17.20 -3.37
N LEU A 57 7.17 16.24 -4.15
CA LEU A 57 8.43 16.43 -4.86
C LEU A 57 8.33 17.59 -5.88
N ALA A 58 7.23 17.67 -6.62
CA ALA A 58 6.98 18.76 -7.54
C ALA A 58 6.88 20.13 -6.84
N ASP A 59 6.24 20.21 -5.67
CA ASP A 59 6.17 21.45 -4.88
C ASP A 59 7.55 21.88 -4.36
N ILE A 60 8.38 20.92 -3.90
CA ILE A 60 9.78 21.18 -3.51
C ILE A 60 10.57 21.69 -4.73
N ASP A 61 10.40 21.04 -5.88
CA ASP A 61 11.11 21.40 -7.10
C ASP A 61 10.78 22.82 -7.58
N LEU A 62 9.52 23.25 -7.43
CA LEU A 62 9.07 24.60 -7.78
C LEU A 62 9.58 25.69 -6.83
N ARG A 63 9.86 25.33 -5.57
CA ARG A 63 10.31 26.28 -4.54
C ARG A 63 11.83 26.44 -4.47
N LEU A 64 12.58 25.47 -5.00
CA LEU A 64 14.03 25.51 -5.03
C LEU A 64 14.52 26.06 -6.36
N SER A 65 15.17 27.21 -6.33
CA SER A 65 15.91 27.72 -7.49
C SER A 65 17.14 26.86 -7.77
N ASP A 66 17.69 26.95 -8.98
CA ASP A 66 18.95 26.27 -9.32
C ASP A 66 20.11 26.69 -8.41
N ALA A 67 20.09 27.94 -7.93
CA ALA A 67 21.05 28.45 -6.96
C ALA A 67 20.91 27.77 -5.59
N ASP A 68 19.68 27.57 -5.12
CA ASP A 68 19.40 26.87 -3.85
C ASP A 68 19.83 25.40 -3.93
N ARG A 69 19.55 24.74 -5.07
CA ARG A 69 19.98 23.36 -5.31
C ARG A 69 21.50 23.23 -5.32
N ALA A 70 22.19 24.18 -5.96
CA ALA A 70 23.64 24.20 -6.01
C ALA A 70 24.27 24.47 -4.64
N ALA A 71 23.65 25.32 -3.81
CA ALA A 71 24.08 25.57 -2.44
C ALA A 71 23.92 24.33 -1.56
N LEU A 72 22.73 23.73 -1.55
CA LEU A 72 22.45 22.48 -0.83
C LEU A 72 23.43 21.35 -1.19
N ARG A 73 23.79 21.24 -2.48
CA ARG A 73 24.72 20.21 -2.94
C ARG A 73 26.13 20.42 -2.38
N ARG A 74 26.64 21.66 -2.38
CA ARG A 74 27.93 22.00 -1.79
C ARG A 74 27.95 21.75 -0.29
N ASP A 75 26.91 22.19 0.41
CA ASP A 75 26.81 22.00 1.87
C ASP A 75 26.77 20.51 2.24
N LEU A 76 26.14 19.66 1.42
CA LEU A 76 26.16 18.20 1.59
C LEU A 76 27.52 17.58 1.31
N GLU A 77 28.24 18.08 0.30
CA GLU A 77 29.61 17.66 -0.03
C GLU A 77 30.61 18.04 1.08
N ASP A 78 30.35 19.13 1.82
CA ASP A 78 31.17 19.57 2.95
C ASP A 78 30.85 18.80 4.26
N LEU A 79 29.61 18.30 4.41
CA LEU A 79 29.15 17.60 5.62
C LEU A 79 29.53 16.12 5.69
N TYR A 80 29.80 15.49 4.54
CA TYR A 80 30.10 14.07 4.45
C TYR A 80 31.42 13.84 3.73
N ASP A 81 32.24 12.94 4.25
CA ASP A 81 33.46 12.52 3.56
C ASP A 81 33.16 11.64 2.32
N ASP A 82 34.20 11.28 1.57
CA ASP A 82 34.08 10.43 0.38
C ASP A 82 33.53 9.02 0.69
N GLN A 83 33.44 8.62 1.97
CA GLN A 83 32.84 7.37 2.43
C GLN A 83 31.38 7.55 2.89
N GLY A 84 30.85 8.77 2.80
CA GLY A 84 29.49 9.12 3.20
C GLY A 84 29.31 9.22 4.71
N LEU A 85 30.40 9.38 5.47
CA LEU A 85 30.36 9.56 6.91
C LEU A 85 30.35 11.05 7.27
N PRO A 86 29.59 11.47 8.30
CA PRO A 86 29.64 12.85 8.77
C PRO A 86 31.06 13.23 9.20
N THR A 87 31.55 14.38 8.73
CA THR A 87 32.86 14.96 9.08
C THR A 87 32.89 15.59 10.47
#